data_AF-J7GZY5-F1
#
_entry.id   AF-J7GZY5-F1
#
_cell.length_a   1.000
_cell.length_b   1.000
_cell.length_c   1.000
_cell.angle_alpha   90.00
_cell.angle_beta   90.00
_cell.angle_gamma   90.00
#
_symmetry.space_group_name_H-M   'P 1'
#
loop_
_entity.id
_entity.type
_entity.pdbx_description
1 polymer ?
#
loop_
_entity_poly.entity_id
_entity_poly.type
_entity_poly.pdbx_seq_one_letter_code
_entity_poly.pdbx_strand_id
1 'polypeptide(L)'
;MTRSTTNNKIKKKFYFKFSKKFIGRKNCYKLSKQYSIKSLNYKFFDKKKKINILKKKKNSLINFLLRIYYGINYSKFIFILKNNNCKINKLKILIILLKLIF
;
A
#
# COMPACT_ATOMS: atom_id res chain seq x y z
N MET A 1 12.97 -29.85 -42.29
CA MET A 1 12.83 -28.98 -41.09
C MET A 1 13.73 -29.52 -39.99
N THR A 2 14.64 -28.72 -39.41
CA THR A 2 15.48 -29.16 -38.28
C THR A 2 14.70 -29.08 -36.97
N ARG A 3 14.82 -30.11 -36.12
CA ARG A 3 14.10 -30.18 -34.84
C ARG A 3 14.77 -29.26 -33.82
N SER A 4 14.11 -28.14 -33.50
CA SER A 4 14.61 -27.23 -32.45
C SER A 4 14.37 -27.79 -31.05
N THR A 5 15.36 -27.69 -30.17
CA THR A 5 15.25 -28.07 -28.76
C THR A 5 15.13 -26.83 -27.88
N THR A 6 14.04 -26.70 -27.13
CA THR A 6 13.83 -25.54 -26.24
C THR A 6 14.42 -25.78 -24.85
N ASN A 7 15.40 -24.97 -24.46
CA ASN A 7 16.00 -25.07 -23.11
C ASN A 7 15.19 -24.26 -22.08
N ASN A 8 14.32 -24.94 -21.34
CA ASN A 8 13.45 -24.31 -20.33
C ASN A 8 14.11 -24.09 -18.96
N LYS A 9 15.39 -24.44 -18.78
CA LYS A 9 16.07 -24.34 -17.46
C LYS A 9 16.14 -22.90 -16.95
N ILE A 10 16.42 -21.93 -17.82
CA ILE A 10 16.53 -20.51 -17.47
C ILE A 10 15.20 -19.97 -16.92
N LYS A 11 14.10 -20.26 -17.62
CA LYS A 11 12.75 -19.87 -17.20
C LYS A 11 12.40 -20.45 -15.83
N LYS A 12 12.71 -21.74 -15.58
CA LYS A 12 12.46 -22.38 -14.27
C LYS A 12 13.24 -21.71 -13.14
N LYS A 13 14.54 -21.41 -13.36
CA LYS A 13 15.41 -20.76 -12.36
C LYS A 13 14.88 -19.41 -11.90
N PHE A 14 14.33 -18.61 -12.82
CA PHE A 14 13.67 -17.34 -12.49
C PHE A 14 12.56 -17.54 -11.46
N TYR A 15 11.59 -18.42 -11.73
CA TYR A 15 10.45 -18.63 -10.85
C TYR A 15 10.85 -19.20 -9.48
N PHE A 16 11.84 -20.09 -9.43
CA PHE A 16 12.38 -20.59 -8.17
C PHE A 16 13.08 -19.52 -7.33
N LYS A 17 13.74 -18.56 -7.98
CA LYS A 17 14.32 -17.40 -7.28
C LYS A 17 13.23 -16.55 -6.61
N PHE A 18 12.14 -16.29 -7.32
CA PHE A 18 10.99 -15.55 -6.78
C PHE A 18 10.25 -16.34 -5.69
N SER A 19 10.13 -17.66 -5.83
CA SER A 19 9.41 -18.50 -4.88
C SER A 19 10.19 -18.91 -3.63
N LYS A 20 11.48 -18.50 -3.49
CA LYS A 20 12.39 -18.98 -2.43
C LYS A 20 11.85 -18.81 -1.00
N LYS A 21 11.10 -17.73 -0.74
CA LYS A 21 10.52 -17.38 0.57
C LYS A 21 9.10 -17.92 0.78
N PHE A 22 8.52 -18.60 -0.21
CA PHE A 22 7.20 -19.19 -0.07
C PHE A 22 7.29 -20.50 0.72
N ILE A 23 6.25 -20.75 1.51
CA ILE A 23 6.12 -21.94 2.35
C ILE A 23 5.65 -23.12 1.47
N GLY A 24 6.11 -24.33 1.78
CA GLY A 24 5.70 -25.56 1.09
C GLY A 24 6.55 -25.91 -0.14
N ARG A 25 5.90 -26.46 -1.18
CA ARG A 25 6.54 -27.06 -2.37
C ARG A 25 7.12 -26.01 -3.35
N LYS A 26 8.14 -25.27 -2.91
CA LYS A 26 8.86 -24.24 -3.69
C LYS A 26 9.80 -24.80 -4.76
N ASN A 27 10.11 -26.10 -4.72
CA ASN A 27 10.95 -26.78 -5.71
C ASN A 27 10.13 -27.28 -6.93
N CYS A 28 8.79 -27.24 -6.84
CA CYS A 28 7.90 -27.61 -7.94
C CYS A 28 7.67 -26.41 -8.86
N TYR A 29 8.05 -26.54 -10.13
CA TYR A 29 7.97 -25.44 -11.11
C TYR A 29 6.53 -24.91 -11.30
N LYS A 30 5.56 -25.81 -11.46
CA LYS A 30 4.15 -25.43 -11.67
C LYS A 30 3.62 -24.56 -10.53
N LEU A 31 3.84 -24.99 -9.29
CA LEU A 31 3.43 -24.26 -8.08
C LEU A 31 4.19 -22.94 -7.92
N SER A 32 5.51 -22.95 -8.12
CA SER A 32 6.32 -21.73 -8.03
C SER A 32 5.87 -20.66 -9.03
N LYS A 33 5.56 -21.07 -10.27
CA LYS A 33 4.99 -20.17 -11.28
C LYS A 33 3.64 -19.62 -10.81
N GLN A 34 2.72 -20.46 -10.36
CA GLN A 34 1.40 -20.02 -9.87
C GLN A 34 1.50 -19.04 -8.70
N TYR A 35 2.32 -19.35 -7.68
CA TYR A 35 2.50 -18.47 -6.52
C TYR A 35 3.13 -17.14 -6.89
N SER A 36 4.15 -17.15 -7.76
CA SER A 36 4.80 -15.92 -8.21
C SER A 36 3.82 -14.98 -8.94
N ILE A 37 3.01 -15.50 -9.86
CA ILE A 37 1.99 -14.73 -10.58
C ILE A 37 0.95 -14.18 -9.59
N LYS A 38 0.44 -15.03 -8.70
CA LYS A 38 -0.55 -14.62 -7.68
C LYS A 38 0.00 -13.51 -6.77
N SER A 39 1.27 -13.62 -6.37
CA SER A 39 1.92 -12.61 -5.53
C SER A 39 2.10 -11.27 -6.23
N LEU A 40 2.40 -11.27 -7.53
CA LEU A 40 2.51 -10.05 -8.33
C LEU A 40 1.15 -9.37 -8.48
N ASN A 41 0.10 -10.16 -8.72
CA ASN A 41 -1.28 -9.64 -8.79
C ASN A 41 -1.68 -9.00 -7.46
N TYR A 42 -1.49 -9.69 -6.33
CA TYR A 42 -1.77 -9.10 -5.02
C TYR A 42 -0.97 -7.83 -4.76
N LYS A 43 0.33 -7.83 -5.06
CA LYS A 43 1.18 -6.64 -4.91
C LYS A 43 0.67 -5.45 -5.72
N PHE A 44 0.15 -5.69 -6.92
CA PHE A 44 -0.46 -4.63 -7.73
C PHE A 44 -1.71 -4.05 -7.08
N PHE A 45 -2.63 -4.90 -6.61
CA PHE A 45 -3.83 -4.44 -5.92
C PHE A 45 -3.50 -3.75 -4.59
N ASP A 46 -2.54 -4.28 -3.83
CA ASP A 46 -2.14 -3.73 -2.53
C ASP A 46 -1.47 -2.36 -2.66
N LYS A 47 -0.72 -2.10 -3.74
CA LYS A 47 -0.21 -0.75 -4.03
C LYS A 47 -1.34 0.27 -4.12
N LYS A 48 -2.43 -0.06 -4.82
CA LYS A 48 -3.61 0.81 -4.94
C LYS A 48 -4.32 0.96 -3.58
N LYS A 49 -4.52 -0.15 -2.86
CA LYS A 49 -5.16 -0.13 -1.53
C LYS A 49 -4.35 0.64 -0.49
N LYS A 50 -3.02 0.54 -0.50
CA LYS A 50 -2.11 1.19 0.46
C LYS A 50 -2.33 2.71 0.50
N ILE A 51 -2.54 3.34 -0.65
CA ILE A 51 -2.79 4.79 -0.73
C ILE A 51 -4.06 5.17 0.04
N ASN A 52 -5.14 4.41 -0.14
CA ASN A 52 -6.41 4.66 0.54
C ASN A 52 -6.32 4.35 2.04
N ILE A 53 -5.65 3.26 2.42
CA ILE A 53 -5.41 2.91 3.83
C ILE A 53 -4.62 4.03 4.53
N LEU A 54 -3.57 4.55 3.90
CA LEU A 54 -2.79 5.67 4.44
C LEU A 54 -3.63 6.95 4.58
N LYS A 55 -4.48 7.25 3.59
CA LYS A 55 -5.43 8.39 3.68
C LYS A 55 -6.41 8.22 4.84
N LYS A 56 -6.99 7.03 5.01
CA LYS A 56 -7.93 6.72 6.11
C LYS A 56 -7.24 6.84 7.47
N LYS A 57 -6.02 6.30 7.62
CA LYS A 57 -5.21 6.43 8.84
C LYS A 57 -4.96 7.91 9.20
N LYS A 58 -4.56 8.73 8.24
CA LYS A 58 -4.34 10.18 8.46
C LYS A 58 -5.61 10.90 8.91
N ASN A 59 -6.75 10.65 8.25
CA ASN A 59 -8.03 11.25 8.67
C ASN A 59 -8.37 10.85 10.12
N SER A 60 -8.18 9.57 10.46
CA SER A 60 -8.46 9.06 11.81
C SER A 60 -7.60 9.74 12.86
N LEU A 61 -6.30 9.91 12.59
CA LEU A 61 -5.34 10.58 13.47
C LEU A 61 -5.70 12.06 13.67
N ILE A 62 -5.97 12.78 12.58
CA ILE A 62 -6.38 14.19 12.65
C ILE A 62 -7.69 14.31 13.45
N ASN A 63 -8.67 13.45 13.20
CA ASN A 63 -9.93 13.47 13.94
C ASN A 63 -9.74 13.19 15.44
N PHE A 64 -8.86 12.25 15.79
CA PHE A 64 -8.52 11.95 17.18
C PHE A 64 -7.91 13.17 17.87
N LEU A 65 -6.89 13.79 17.27
CA LEU A 65 -6.25 14.98 17.82
C LEU A 65 -7.22 16.16 17.94
N LEU A 66 -8.02 16.43 16.91
CA LEU A 66 -8.99 17.53 16.94
C LEU A 66 -10.07 17.33 18.01
N ARG A 67 -10.53 16.09 18.21
CA ARG A 67 -11.52 15.79 19.25
C ARG A 67 -10.95 15.97 20.64
N ILE A 68 -9.72 15.52 20.89
CA ILE A 68 -9.12 15.57 22.22
C ILE A 68 -8.73 17.00 22.62
N TYR A 69 -8.02 17.72 21.76
CA TYR A 69 -7.44 19.01 22.13
C TYR A 69 -8.35 20.20 21.86
N TYR A 70 -9.26 20.09 20.87
CA TYR A 70 -10.08 21.23 20.43
C TYR A 70 -11.59 20.96 20.53
N GLY A 71 -12.03 19.74 20.83
CA GLY A 71 -13.45 19.37 20.89
C GLY A 71 -14.17 19.42 19.53
N ILE A 72 -13.44 19.52 18.41
CA ILE A 72 -14.03 19.69 17.07
C ILE A 72 -13.99 18.37 16.29
N ASN A 73 -15.09 18.08 15.57
CA ASN A 73 -15.15 16.97 14.63
C ASN A 73 -14.41 17.28 13.32
N TYR A 74 -13.73 16.28 12.75
CA TYR A 74 -13.00 16.41 11.48
C TYR A 74 -13.84 16.98 10.32
N SER A 75 -15.12 16.61 10.20
CA SER A 75 -16.01 17.11 9.15
C SER A 75 -16.20 18.63 9.23
N LYS A 76 -16.50 19.13 10.44
CA LYS A 76 -16.66 20.58 10.70
C LYS A 76 -15.35 21.32 10.44
N PHE A 77 -14.22 20.76 10.87
CA PHE A 77 -12.90 21.34 10.62
C PHE A 77 -12.59 21.46 9.12
N ILE A 78 -12.82 20.40 8.32
CA ILE A 78 -12.61 20.44 6.87
C ILE A 78 -13.57 21.42 6.19
N PHE A 79 -14.81 21.53 6.65
CA PHE A 79 -15.77 22.49 6.14
C PHE A 79 -15.28 23.93 6.33
N ILE A 80 -14.83 24.29 7.53
CA ILE A 80 -14.28 25.62 7.85
C ILE A 80 -13.04 25.91 6.97
N LEU A 81 -12.12 24.96 6.84
CA LEU A 81 -10.94 25.11 5.96
C LEU A 81 -11.32 25.37 4.51
N LYS A 82 -12.36 24.69 4.01
CA LYS A 82 -12.84 24.85 2.63
C LYS A 82 -13.49 26.22 2.44
N ASN A 83 -14.31 26.68 3.39
CA ASN A 83 -14.95 28.00 3.33
C ASN A 83 -13.92 29.13 3.35
N ASN A 84 -12.82 28.95 4.08
CA ASN A 84 -11.72 29.92 4.16
C ASN A 84 -10.71 29.77 3.00
N ASN A 85 -11.01 28.98 1.96
CA ASN A 85 -10.13 28.73 0.80
C ASN A 85 -8.73 28.17 1.14
N CYS A 86 -8.55 27.57 2.32
CA CYS A 86 -7.28 26.99 2.75
C CYS A 86 -7.04 25.61 2.10
N LYS A 87 -6.35 25.57 0.96
CA LYS A 87 -5.97 24.32 0.27
C LYS A 87 -4.72 23.68 0.90
N ILE A 88 -4.88 23.05 2.06
CA ILE A 88 -3.76 22.43 2.81
C ILE A 88 -3.78 20.90 2.69
N ASN A 89 -2.61 20.31 2.47
CA ASN A 89 -2.45 18.85 2.48
C ASN A 89 -2.57 18.30 3.91
N LYS A 90 -3.24 17.15 4.07
CA LYS A 90 -3.46 16.47 5.36
C LYS A 90 -2.19 16.20 6.16
N LEU A 91 -1.05 15.97 5.48
CA LEU A 91 0.23 15.83 6.16
C LEU A 91 0.66 17.10 6.87
N LYS A 92 0.52 18.26 6.21
CA LYS A 92 0.85 19.56 6.81
C LYS A 92 -0.06 19.86 7.99
N ILE A 93 -1.36 19.57 7.87
CA ILE A 93 -2.33 19.71 8.98
C ILE A 93 -1.88 18.88 10.18
N LEU A 94 -1.51 17.61 9.96
CA LEU A 94 -1.08 16.72 11.04
C LEU A 94 0.23 17.20 11.70
N ILE A 95 1.19 17.68 10.92
CA ILE A 95 2.45 18.25 11.46
C ILE A 95 2.17 19.51 12.29
N ILE A 96 1.34 20.42 11.79
CA ILE A 96 0.98 21.66 12.50
C ILE A 96 0.24 21.33 13.80
N LEU A 97 -0.73 20.40 13.76
CA LEU A 97 -1.44 19.96 14.96
C LEU A 97 -0.48 19.39 16.00
N LEU A 98 0.45 18.53 15.60
CA LEU A 98 1.45 17.98 16.53
C LEU A 98 2.33 19.08 17.14
N LYS A 99 2.77 20.06 16.33
CA LYS A 99 3.58 21.20 16.80
C LYS A 99 2.82 22.18 17.71
N LEU A 100 1.49 22.21 17.63
CA LEU A 100 0.66 23.04 18.52
C LEU A 100 0.41 22.35 19.87
N ILE A 101 0.49 21.02 19.89
CA ILE A 101 0.22 20.20 21.08
C ILE A 101 1.49 20.01 21.92
N PHE A 102 2.62 19.75 21.27
CA PHE A 102 3.94 19.57 21.87
C PHE A 102 4.80 20.81 21.63
#